data_AF-A0A6S7IZJ7-F1
#
_entry.id   AF-A0A6S7IZJ7-F1
#
_cell.length_a   1.000
_cell.length_b   1.000
_cell.length_c   1.000
_cell.angle_alpha   90.00
_cell.angle_beta   90.00
_cell.angle_gamma   90.00
#
_symmetry.space_group_name_H-M   'P 1'
#
loop_
_entity.id
_entity.type
_entity.pdbx_description
1 polymer ?
#
loop_
_entity_poly.entity_id
_entity_poly.type
_entity_poly.pdbx_seq_one_letter_code
_entity_poly.pdbx_strand_id
1 'polypeptide(L)'
;MNSFNDDLKVLDLDVDYDYDLPVLIDKYENTLKETLQQHAPQKRRIITLRPLSPWYNEEIGQEKRNRRKLERRWRASGLCIDRQLYVKQCETVNAMIKN
;
A
#
# COMPACT_ATOMS: atom_id res chain seq x y z
N MET A 1 6.93 -9.52 24.39
CA MET A 1 6.63 -8.91 23.07
C MET A 1 5.34 -9.50 22.54
N ASN A 2 4.19 -9.09 23.12
CA ASN A 2 2.82 -9.32 22.64
C ASN A 2 1.82 -8.41 23.42
N SER A 3 2.18 -7.13 23.63
CA SER A 3 1.41 -6.18 24.46
C SER A 3 -0.06 -6.11 24.09
N PHE A 4 -0.41 -6.18 22.81
CA PHE A 4 -1.81 -6.13 22.37
C PHE A 4 -2.67 -7.28 22.93
N ASN A 5 -2.15 -8.52 22.92
CA ASN A 5 -2.87 -9.66 23.47
C ASN A 5 -2.93 -9.63 25.00
N ASP A 6 -1.94 -9.00 25.64
CA ASP A 6 -1.94 -8.81 27.08
C ASP A 6 -2.97 -7.73 27.47
N ASP A 7 -3.06 -6.65 26.69
CA ASP A 7 -4.04 -5.57 26.86
C ASP A 7 -5.48 -6.04 26.60
N LEU A 8 -5.68 -6.99 25.66
CA LEU A 8 -6.98 -7.63 25.45
C LEU A 8 -7.37 -8.60 26.58
N LYS A 9 -6.42 -9.12 27.36
CA LYS A 9 -6.72 -9.97 28.53
C LYS A 9 -7.07 -9.17 29.77
N VAL A 10 -6.80 -7.86 29.79
CA VAL A 10 -7.31 -6.92 30.81
C VAL A 10 -8.83 -6.81 30.75
N LEU A 11 -9.42 -7.20 29.61
CA LEU A 11 -10.84 -7.44 29.43
C LEU A 11 -11.28 -8.67 30.24
N ASP A 12 -11.22 -8.56 31.56
CA ASP A 12 -11.77 -9.51 32.50
C ASP A 12 -13.30 -9.37 32.45
N LEU A 13 -13.89 -10.01 31.44
CA LEU A 13 -15.33 -10.24 31.34
C LEU A 13 -15.66 -11.41 32.26
N ASP A 14 -15.58 -11.19 33.57
CA ASP A 14 -16.05 -12.17 34.54
C ASP A 14 -17.56 -12.25 34.38
N VAL A 15 -18.00 -13.24 33.59
CA VAL A 15 -19.43 -13.52 33.35
C VAL A 15 -19.93 -14.29 34.57
N ASP A 16 -20.04 -13.60 35.69
CA ASP A 16 -20.88 -14.07 36.78
C ASP A 16 -22.34 -13.76 36.40
N TYR A 17 -23.26 -14.67 36.73
CA TYR A 17 -24.64 -14.72 36.19
C TYR A 17 -25.56 -13.54 36.58
N ASP A 18 -25.00 -12.44 37.12
CA ASP A 18 -25.71 -11.29 37.69
C ASP A 18 -25.38 -9.95 37.00
N TYR A 19 -24.54 -9.95 35.95
CA TYR A 19 -24.19 -8.72 35.23
C TYR A 19 -25.21 -8.31 34.16
N ASP A 20 -25.54 -7.03 34.12
CA ASP A 20 -26.39 -6.42 33.10
C ASP A 20 -25.68 -6.43 31.74
N LEU A 21 -26.26 -7.14 30.76
CA LEU A 21 -25.67 -7.36 29.43
C LEU A 21 -25.22 -6.08 28.70
N PRO A 22 -25.97 -4.94 28.74
CA PRO A 22 -25.54 -3.69 28.11
C PRO A 22 -24.23 -3.17 28.71
N VAL A 23 -24.02 -3.30 30.01
CA VAL A 23 -22.79 -2.86 30.69
C VAL A 23 -21.59 -3.69 30.24
N LEU A 24 -21.80 -4.99 29.99
CA LEU A 24 -20.76 -5.88 29.48
C LEU A 24 -20.36 -5.54 28.03
N ILE A 25 -21.37 -5.24 27.20
CA ILE A 25 -21.16 -4.81 25.81
C ILE A 25 -20.38 -3.49 25.78
N ASP A 26 -20.78 -2.51 26.60
CA ASP A 26 -20.10 -1.22 26.69
C ASP A 26 -18.65 -1.39 27.14
N LYS A 27 -18.38 -2.26 28.13
CA LYS A 27 -17.01 -2.56 28.58
C LYS A 27 -16.18 -3.16 27.45
N TYR A 28 -16.73 -4.12 26.71
CA TYR A 28 -16.09 -4.72 25.54
C TYR A 28 -15.73 -3.69 24.47
N GLU A 29 -16.72 -2.89 24.05
CA GLU A 29 -16.54 -1.93 22.97
C GLU A 29 -15.52 -0.84 23.33
N ASN A 30 -15.56 -0.35 24.58
CA ASN A 30 -14.63 0.68 25.04
C ASN A 30 -13.19 0.16 25.11
N THR A 31 -12.95 -1.01 25.71
CA THR A 31 -11.61 -1.59 25.79
C THR A 31 -11.05 -1.90 24.40
N LEU A 32 -11.87 -2.42 23.48
CA LEU A 32 -11.44 -2.65 22.09
C LEU A 32 -11.04 -1.34 21.40
N LYS A 33 -11.81 -0.27 21.61
CA LYS A 33 -11.53 1.04 21.03
C LYS A 33 -10.25 1.65 21.59
N GLU A 34 -10.02 1.54 22.89
CA GLU A 34 -8.83 2.06 23.57
C GLU A 34 -7.56 1.33 23.14
N THR A 35 -7.61 -0.02 23.14
CA THR A 35 -6.49 -0.86 22.68
C THR A 35 -6.15 -0.57 21.22
N LEU A 36 -7.16 -0.44 20.35
CA LEU A 36 -6.97 -0.08 18.96
C LEU A 36 -6.36 1.33 18.81
N GLN A 37 -6.81 2.31 19.60
CA GLN A 37 -6.27 3.66 19.57
C GLN A 37 -4.82 3.73 20.06
N GLN A 38 -4.44 2.94 21.06
CA GLN A 38 -3.07 2.87 21.59
C GLN A 38 -2.10 2.25 20.58
N HIS A 39 -2.47 1.11 19.98
CA HIS A 39 -1.58 0.35 19.10
C HIS A 39 -1.65 0.78 17.64
N ALA A 40 -2.81 1.27 17.19
CA ALA A 40 -3.07 1.64 15.80
C ALA A 40 -3.88 2.95 15.69
N PRO A 41 -3.34 4.08 16.18
CA PRO A 41 -4.03 5.35 16.11
C PRO A 41 -4.32 5.73 14.66
N GLN A 42 -5.54 6.16 14.39
CA GLN A 42 -5.92 6.62 13.06
C GLN A 42 -5.15 7.91 12.72
N LYS A 43 -4.23 7.81 11.75
CA LYS A 43 -3.46 8.95 11.25
C LYS A 43 -4.06 9.44 9.94
N ARG A 44 -4.49 10.70 9.91
CA ARG A 44 -4.87 11.38 8.67
C ARG A 44 -3.63 12.03 8.07
N ARG A 45 -3.47 11.92 6.75
CA ARG A 45 -2.39 12.57 6.01
C ARG A 45 -2.98 13.31 4.83
N ILE A 46 -2.53 14.54 4.63
CA ILE A 46 -2.87 15.32 3.45
C ILE A 46 -1.95 14.85 2.32
N ILE A 47 -2.54 14.31 1.27
CA ILE A 47 -1.80 13.91 0.06
C ILE A 47 -1.84 15.09 -0.90
N THR A 48 -0.69 15.71 -1.13
CA THR A 48 -0.57 16.74 -2.16
C THR A 48 -0.55 16.07 -3.53
N LEU A 49 -1.67 16.16 -4.25
CA LEU A 49 -1.73 15.78 -5.65
C LEU A 49 -0.96 16.84 -6.46
N ARG A 50 0.15 16.42 -7.07
CA ARG A 50 0.90 17.30 -7.97
C ARG A 50 0.43 17.03 -9.40
N PRO A 51 0.16 18.07 -10.20
CA PRO A 51 -0.07 17.87 -11.62
C PRO A 51 1.16 17.21 -12.23
N LEU A 52 0.93 16.38 -13.25
CA LEU A 52 2.00 15.81 -14.05
C LEU A 52 2.84 16.95 -14.64
N SER A 53 4.16 16.76 -14.72
CA SER A 53 5.04 17.75 -15.34
C SER A 53 4.54 18.06 -16.77
N PRO A 54 4.63 19.32 -17.25
CA PRO A 54 4.10 19.69 -18.58
C PRO A 54 4.69 18.87 -19.74
N TRP A 55 5.91 18.37 -19.58
CA TRP A 55 6.63 17.53 -20.54
C TRP A 55 6.47 16.02 -20.28
N TYR A 56 5.68 15.63 -19.28
CA TYR A 56 5.50 14.23 -18.87
C TYR A 56 4.01 13.87 -18.87
N ASN A 57 3.56 13.24 -19.94
CA ASN A 57 2.21 12.71 -20.01
C ASN A 57 2.14 11.27 -19.44
N GLU A 58 0.94 10.82 -19.09
CA GLU A 58 0.67 9.45 -18.62
C GLU A 58 1.13 8.40 -19.65
N GLU A 59 1.05 8.75 -20.94
CA GLU A 59 1.42 7.90 -22.07
C GLU A 59 2.93 7.58 -22.10
N ILE A 60 3.79 8.59 -21.98
CA ILE A 60 5.25 8.44 -21.79
C ILE A 60 5.51 7.60 -20.53
N GLY A 61 4.71 7.79 -19.47
CA GLY A 61 4.77 6.97 -18.27
C GLY A 61 4.47 5.49 -18.54
N GLN A 62 3.45 5.18 -19.34
CA GLN A 62 3.12 3.83 -19.77
C GLN A 62 4.24 3.22 -20.62
N GLU A 63 4.78 3.95 -21.59
CA GLU A 63 5.84 3.46 -22.45
C GLU A 63 7.17 3.27 -21.72
N LYS A 64 7.47 4.09 -20.69
CA LYS A 64 8.60 3.86 -19.78
C LYS A 64 8.41 2.62 -18.90
N ARG A 65 7.19 2.32 -18.44
CA ARG A 65 6.88 1.07 -17.73
C ARG A 65 7.08 -0.14 -18.65
N ASN A 66 6.60 -0.07 -19.88
CA ASN A 66 6.80 -1.10 -20.91
C ASN A 66 8.29 -1.32 -21.18
N ARG A 67 9.07 -0.25 -21.34
CA ARG A 67 10.53 -0.29 -21.48
C ARG A 67 11.19 -1.04 -20.33
N ARG A 68 10.83 -0.73 -19.08
CA ARG A 68 11.37 -1.40 -17.90
C ARG A 68 11.01 -2.89 -17.84
N LYS A 69 9.80 -3.27 -18.29
CA LYS A 69 9.37 -4.67 -18.36
C LYS A 69 10.22 -5.45 -19.38
N LEU A 70 10.43 -4.90 -20.56
CA LEU A 70 11.26 -5.52 -21.61
C LEU A 70 12.74 -5.59 -21.19
N GLU A 71 13.25 -4.54 -20.56
CA GLU A 71 14.61 -4.53 -20.00
C GLU A 71 14.83 -5.66 -18.99
N ARG A 72 13.88 -5.84 -18.05
CA ARG A 72 13.93 -6.94 -17.07
C ARG A 72 13.87 -8.30 -17.76
N ARG A 73 12.99 -8.46 -18.76
CA ARG A 73 12.88 -9.71 -19.52
C ARG A 73 14.18 -10.05 -20.24
N TRP A 74 14.79 -9.07 -20.92
CA TRP A 74 16.08 -9.24 -21.58
C TRP A 74 17.20 -9.58 -20.60
N ARG A 75 17.28 -8.91 -19.44
CA ARG A 75 18.29 -9.25 -18.43
C ARG A 75 18.13 -10.66 -17.86
N ALA A 76 16.90 -11.16 -17.78
CA ALA A 76 16.62 -12.50 -17.28
C ALA A 76 16.88 -13.58 -18.34
N SER A 77 16.49 -13.35 -19.60
CA SER A 77 16.60 -14.34 -20.67
C SER A 77 17.93 -14.32 -21.42
N GLY A 78 18.59 -13.16 -21.52
CA GLY A 78 19.78 -12.94 -22.33
C GLY A 78 19.55 -13.04 -23.85
N LEU A 79 18.32 -13.22 -24.31
CA LEU A 79 18.02 -13.49 -25.72
C LEU A 79 18.14 -12.23 -26.60
N CYS A 80 18.60 -12.43 -27.84
CA CYS A 80 18.71 -11.35 -28.83
C CYS A 80 17.35 -10.73 -29.17
N ILE A 81 16.30 -11.53 -29.28
CA ILE A 81 14.94 -11.06 -29.56
C ILE A 81 14.45 -10.13 -28.46
N ASP A 82 14.70 -10.47 -27.19
CA ASP A 82 14.33 -9.62 -26.06
C ASP A 82 15.10 -8.30 -26.04
N ARG A 83 16.39 -8.35 -26.44
CA ARG A 83 17.20 -7.15 -26.63
C ARG A 83 16.62 -6.25 -27.72
N GLN A 84 16.24 -6.82 -28.87
CA GLN A 84 15.64 -6.06 -29.99
C GLN A 84 14.34 -5.37 -29.56
N LEU A 85 13.48 -6.10 -28.83
CA LEU A 85 12.24 -5.53 -28.32
C LEU A 85 12.49 -4.40 -27.31
N TYR A 86 13.45 -4.57 -26.41
CA TYR A 86 13.87 -3.50 -25.50
C TYR A 86 14.40 -2.27 -26.24
N VAL A 87 15.27 -2.45 -27.25
CA VAL A 87 15.85 -1.35 -28.04
C VAL A 87 14.76 -0.57 -28.79
N LYS A 88 13.85 -1.27 -29.47
CA LYS A 88 12.70 -0.65 -30.15
C LYS A 88 11.84 0.18 -29.20
N GLN A 89 11.64 -0.32 -27.98
CA GLN A 89 10.91 0.40 -26.94
C GLN A 89 11.67 1.64 -26.43
N CYS A 90 13.01 1.60 -26.36
CA CYS A 90 13.82 2.76 -26.04
C CYS A 90 13.66 3.87 -27.10
N GLU A 91 13.68 3.51 -28.39
CA GLU A 91 13.48 4.44 -29.49
C GLU A 91 12.10 5.11 -29.43
N THR A 92 11.05 4.32 -29.16
CA THR A 92 9.67 4.80 -29.01
C THR A 92 9.59 5.86 -27.91
N VAL A 93 10.09 5.56 -26.71
CA VAL A 93 10.10 6.52 -25.59
C VAL A 93 10.91 7.77 -25.91
N ASN A 94 12.05 7.63 -26.60
CA ASN A 94 12.89 8.77 -26.97
C ASN A 94 12.20 9.68 -28.01
N ALA A 95 11.46 9.10 -28.95
CA ALA A 95 10.68 9.86 -29.92
C ALA A 95 9.57 10.68 -29.24
N MET A 96 8.90 10.12 -28.22
CA MET A 96 7.85 10.82 -27.48
C MET A 96 8.36 12.01 -26.65
N ILE A 97 9.62 11.98 -26.22
CA ILE A 97 10.24 13.04 -25.40
C ILE A 97 10.88 14.14 -26.27
N LYS A 98 11.24 13.83 -27.52
CA LYS A 98 11.94 14.76 -28.43
C LYS A 98 11.03 15.71 -29.21
N ASN A 99 9.71 15.66 -29.00
CA ASN A 99 8.76 16.62 -29.57
C ASN A 99 8.80 17.96 -28.84
#